data_AF-A0A1Q8DTX3-F1
#
_entry.id   AF-A0A1Q8DTX3-F1
#
_cell.length_a   1.000
_cell.length_b   1.000
_cell.length_c   1.000
_cell.angle_alpha   90.00
_cell.angle_beta   90.00
_cell.angle_gamma   90.00
#
_symmetry.space_group_name_H-M   'P 1'
#
loop_
_entity.id
_entity.type
_entity.pdbx_description
1 polymer ?
#
loop_
_entity_poly.entity_id
_entity_poly.type
_entity_poly.pdbx_seq_one_letter_code
_entity_poly.pdbx_strand_id
1 'polypeptide(L)'
;MITEELEVGFNVPAKVGMDEADIQTPCLILDLDALERNIKKMGDYAKDHNMRHRSHGKMHKSVDVQELQEDIGGAIGVCCQKVSEAEVFVRGGIKDVLVSNQVRDPAKIERLANLPKMGSKITVCVDDVDNVAELSAAATKAGTELNCYIEIDCGAGRCGVTTTEAVIEIAKAIDAAENIKFTGIQAYQGAMQHMDSYSDRKAKTQAAIDQVQEAIDALTEIGLKPEFISGGGTGSYYFESNSGVFNELQCGSYAFMDADYGRILDEDGNRIDAGEWENALFILTSVMSHAKPDKAIVDAGLKAQSVDSGLPFIYGRDDVEYVKCSDEHGVVSDPNGVLKINEKLKLVPGHCDPTCNVHDFYVGVRNGKVETVWPVSARGRMY
;
A
#
# COMPACT_ATOMS: atom_id res chain seq x y z
N MET A 1 -12.94 -3.35 -27.83
CA MET A 1 -11.60 -3.52 -27.24
C MET A 1 -11.03 -4.76 -27.85
N ILE A 2 -9.90 -4.66 -28.54
CA ILE A 2 -9.14 -5.85 -28.93
C ILE A 2 -8.70 -6.47 -27.61
N THR A 3 -9.21 -7.65 -27.26
CA THR A 3 -8.61 -8.45 -26.20
C THR A 3 -7.25 -8.86 -26.75
N GLU A 4 -6.22 -8.07 -26.47
CA GLU A 4 -4.87 -8.43 -26.87
C GLU A 4 -4.54 -9.77 -26.20
N GLU A 5 -4.23 -10.76 -27.03
CA GLU A 5 -3.78 -12.06 -26.55
C GLU A 5 -2.48 -11.86 -25.76
N LEU A 6 -2.35 -12.51 -24.61
CA LEU A 6 -1.15 -12.41 -23.79
C LEU A 6 0.00 -13.21 -24.41
N GLU A 7 1.05 -12.51 -24.81
CA GLU A 7 2.26 -13.03 -25.43
C GLU A 7 3.48 -12.77 -24.53
N VAL A 8 4.14 -13.84 -24.12
CA VAL A 8 5.28 -13.79 -23.19
C VAL A 8 6.43 -13.02 -23.84
N GLY A 9 6.96 -12.01 -23.13
CA GLY A 9 8.04 -11.15 -23.60
C GLY A 9 7.58 -9.95 -24.42
N PHE A 10 6.28 -9.82 -24.66
CA PHE A 10 5.69 -8.65 -25.30
C PHE A 10 4.79 -7.87 -24.34
N ASN A 11 3.71 -8.48 -23.85
CA ASN A 11 2.72 -7.84 -22.97
C ASN A 11 2.40 -8.65 -21.70
N VAL A 12 3.13 -9.74 -21.43
CA VAL A 12 3.14 -10.47 -20.16
C VAL A 12 4.54 -11.06 -19.91
N PRO A 13 5.06 -11.09 -18.67
CA PRO A 13 6.40 -11.60 -18.42
C PRO A 13 6.50 -13.14 -18.39
N ALA A 14 5.41 -13.84 -18.08
CA ALA A 14 5.39 -15.29 -17.91
C ALA A 14 3.98 -15.89 -18.06
N LYS A 15 3.89 -17.22 -18.05
CA LYS A 15 2.65 -17.99 -17.96
C LYS A 15 2.75 -18.96 -16.79
N VAL A 16 1.61 -19.27 -16.17
CA VAL A 16 1.52 -20.30 -15.12
C VAL A 16 2.10 -21.63 -15.62
N GLY A 17 2.93 -22.26 -14.79
CA GLY A 17 3.62 -23.51 -15.08
C GLY A 17 5.02 -23.37 -15.68
N MET A 18 5.42 -22.16 -16.12
CA MET A 18 6.79 -21.90 -16.58
C MET A 18 7.82 -22.08 -15.44
N ASP A 19 9.05 -22.43 -15.80
CA ASP A 19 10.19 -22.33 -14.89
C ASP A 19 10.53 -20.86 -14.60
N GLU A 20 10.94 -20.56 -13.36
CA GLU A 20 11.40 -19.22 -12.96
C GLU A 20 12.54 -18.73 -13.86
N ALA A 21 13.39 -19.65 -14.30
CA ALA A 21 14.49 -19.37 -15.22
C ALA A 21 14.02 -18.84 -16.59
N ASP A 22 12.79 -19.13 -17.01
CA ASP A 22 12.24 -18.75 -18.33
C ASP A 22 11.42 -17.46 -18.30
N ILE A 23 11.22 -16.86 -17.11
CA ILE A 23 10.54 -15.56 -16.96
C ILE A 23 11.30 -14.48 -17.75
N GLN A 24 10.54 -13.64 -18.46
CA GLN A 24 11.08 -12.49 -19.18
C GLN A 24 11.38 -11.31 -18.24
N THR A 25 12.47 -10.59 -18.51
CA THR A 25 12.95 -9.47 -17.70
C THR A 25 12.95 -8.15 -18.50
N PRO A 26 12.86 -6.98 -17.83
CA PRO A 26 12.63 -6.82 -16.39
C PRO A 26 11.15 -7.00 -16.02
N CYS A 27 10.87 -7.63 -14.87
CA CYS A 27 9.49 -7.80 -14.38
C CYS A 27 9.44 -7.88 -12.84
N LEU A 28 8.23 -7.78 -12.27
CA LEU A 28 8.01 -8.05 -10.85
C LEU A 28 7.73 -9.52 -10.61
N ILE A 29 8.45 -10.10 -9.65
CA ILE A 29 8.18 -11.42 -9.11
C ILE A 29 7.78 -11.31 -7.64
N LEU A 30 6.90 -12.21 -7.20
CA LEU A 30 6.53 -12.38 -5.80
C LEU A 30 6.98 -13.76 -5.33
N ASP A 31 7.82 -13.81 -4.29
CA ASP A 31 8.00 -15.03 -3.52
C ASP A 31 6.70 -15.29 -2.74
N LEU A 32 5.92 -16.27 -3.20
CA LEU A 32 4.59 -16.53 -2.64
C LEU A 32 4.68 -17.07 -1.21
N ASP A 33 5.72 -17.83 -0.88
CA ASP A 33 5.88 -18.38 0.46
C ASP A 33 6.20 -17.23 1.46
N ALA A 34 7.05 -16.28 1.07
CA ALA A 34 7.33 -15.08 1.89
C ALA A 34 6.11 -14.16 2.01
N LEU A 35 5.39 -13.93 0.90
CA LEU A 35 4.17 -13.12 0.88
C LEU A 35 3.13 -13.68 1.86
N GLU A 36 2.85 -14.98 1.79
CA GLU A 36 1.88 -15.64 2.65
C GLU A 36 2.28 -15.58 4.13
N ARG A 37 3.57 -15.74 4.44
CA ARG A 37 4.10 -15.58 5.82
C ARG A 37 3.93 -14.16 6.33
N ASN A 38 4.26 -13.15 5.52
CA ASN A 38 4.05 -11.75 5.87
C ASN A 38 2.57 -11.46 6.14
N ILE A 39 1.68 -11.84 5.21
CA ILE A 39 0.22 -11.63 5.33
C ILE A 39 -0.31 -12.26 6.61
N LYS A 40 0.01 -13.54 6.84
CA LYS A 40 -0.43 -14.25 8.04
C LYS A 40 0.09 -13.60 9.32
N LYS A 41 1.35 -13.18 9.34
CA LYS A 41 1.97 -12.54 10.52
C LYS A 41 1.25 -11.25 10.91
N MET A 42 0.93 -10.37 9.95
CA MET A 42 0.17 -9.13 10.25
C MET A 42 -1.25 -9.44 10.71
N GLY A 43 -1.92 -10.41 10.08
CA GLY A 43 -3.25 -10.85 10.49
C GLY A 43 -3.29 -11.40 11.92
N ASP A 44 -2.36 -12.28 12.24
CA ASP A 44 -2.19 -12.82 13.60
C ASP A 44 -1.90 -11.69 14.60
N TYR A 45 -0.98 -10.77 14.27
CA TYR A 45 -0.65 -9.62 15.12
C TYR A 45 -1.87 -8.75 15.41
N ALA A 46 -2.61 -8.36 14.37
CA ALA A 46 -3.79 -7.53 14.50
C ALA A 46 -4.84 -8.22 15.39
N LYS A 47 -5.09 -9.51 15.15
CA LYS A 47 -6.00 -10.32 15.96
C LYS A 47 -5.58 -10.40 17.43
N ASP A 48 -4.29 -10.63 17.70
CA ASP A 48 -3.75 -10.76 19.07
C ASP A 48 -3.85 -9.44 19.85
N HIS A 49 -3.87 -8.30 19.16
CA HIS A 49 -4.06 -6.96 19.74
C HIS A 49 -5.50 -6.47 19.66
N ASN A 50 -6.45 -7.32 19.25
CA ASN A 50 -7.86 -6.96 19.05
C ASN A 50 -8.05 -5.76 18.09
N MET A 51 -7.17 -5.67 17.09
CA MET A 51 -7.20 -4.69 16.03
C MET A 51 -7.87 -5.27 14.80
N ARG A 52 -8.60 -4.41 14.09
CA ARG A 52 -8.96 -4.68 12.69
C ARG A 52 -7.75 -4.37 11.82
N HIS A 53 -7.56 -5.13 10.75
CA HIS A 53 -6.59 -4.77 9.71
C HIS A 53 -7.32 -4.55 8.39
N ARG A 54 -7.22 -3.35 7.84
CA ARG A 54 -7.70 -3.00 6.52
C ARG A 54 -6.48 -2.82 5.62
N SER A 55 -6.16 -3.83 4.83
CA SER A 55 -4.97 -3.84 3.98
C SER A 55 -4.99 -2.69 2.97
N HIS A 56 -3.82 -2.11 2.71
CA HIS A 56 -3.73 -0.93 1.84
C HIS A 56 -3.45 -1.27 0.38
N GLY A 57 -4.52 -1.33 -0.42
CA GLY A 57 -4.51 -1.63 -1.85
C GLY A 57 -3.72 -0.66 -2.73
N LYS A 58 -3.37 0.54 -2.25
CA LYS A 58 -2.54 1.49 -3.01
C LYS A 58 -1.16 0.91 -3.34
N MET A 59 -0.66 0.02 -2.48
CA MET A 59 0.70 -0.51 -2.52
C MET A 59 0.85 -1.50 -3.66
N HIS A 60 -0.01 -2.54 -3.68
CA HIS A 60 0.06 -3.60 -4.68
C HIS A 60 -0.90 -3.38 -5.85
N LYS A 61 -1.98 -2.62 -5.67
CA LYS A 61 -3.00 -2.36 -6.71
C LYS A 61 -3.56 -3.63 -7.36
N SER A 62 -3.54 -4.76 -6.67
CA SER A 62 -3.98 -6.08 -7.16
C SER A 62 -5.15 -6.59 -6.33
N VAL A 63 -6.24 -6.98 -7.00
CA VAL A 63 -7.40 -7.62 -6.38
C VAL A 63 -7.00 -8.98 -5.81
N ASP A 64 -6.21 -9.78 -6.52
CA ASP A 64 -5.79 -11.11 -6.07
C ASP A 64 -4.98 -11.05 -4.76
N VAL A 65 -4.09 -10.06 -4.62
CA VAL A 65 -3.34 -9.85 -3.36
C VAL A 65 -4.26 -9.39 -2.23
N GLN A 66 -5.27 -8.56 -2.53
CA GLN A 66 -6.28 -8.16 -1.54
C GLN A 66 -7.12 -9.35 -1.09
N GLU A 67 -7.56 -10.22 -2.00
CA GLU A 67 -8.29 -11.44 -1.67
C GLU A 67 -7.44 -12.35 -0.79
N LEU A 68 -6.14 -12.51 -1.08
CA LEU A 68 -5.22 -13.23 -0.22
C LEU A 68 -5.11 -12.61 1.18
N GLN A 69 -5.06 -11.28 1.29
CA GLN A 69 -5.03 -10.58 2.57
C GLN A 69 -6.33 -10.77 3.39
N GLU A 70 -7.49 -10.83 2.74
CA GLU A 70 -8.76 -11.14 3.39
C GLU A 70 -8.81 -12.61 3.83
N ASP A 71 -8.42 -13.53 2.94
CA ASP A 71 -8.56 -14.98 3.15
C ASP A 71 -7.63 -15.54 4.23
N ILE A 72 -6.34 -15.18 4.20
CA ILE A 72 -5.35 -15.75 5.14
C ILE A 72 -4.87 -14.75 6.19
N GLY A 73 -5.01 -13.45 5.92
CA GLY A 73 -4.67 -12.37 6.86
C GLY A 73 -5.87 -11.90 7.69
N GLY A 74 -7.11 -12.26 7.31
CA GLY A 74 -8.31 -11.78 7.98
C GLY A 74 -8.52 -10.27 7.83
N ALA A 75 -7.97 -9.67 6.76
CA ALA A 75 -8.22 -8.26 6.46
C ALA A 75 -9.73 -8.02 6.30
N ILE A 76 -10.20 -6.90 6.82
CA ILE A 76 -11.64 -6.58 6.86
C ILE A 76 -12.15 -5.90 5.58
N GLY A 77 -11.26 -5.65 4.63
CA GLY A 77 -11.48 -4.84 3.44
C GLY A 77 -10.20 -4.12 3.01
N VAL A 78 -10.33 -3.17 2.08
CA VAL A 78 -9.20 -2.49 1.43
C VAL A 78 -9.22 -0.97 1.68
N CYS A 79 -8.04 -0.38 1.87
CA CYS A 79 -7.82 1.06 1.73
C CYS A 79 -7.37 1.41 0.30
N CYS A 80 -7.99 2.41 -0.30
CA CYS A 80 -7.64 2.96 -1.60
C CYS A 80 -7.35 4.47 -1.50
N GLN A 81 -6.44 4.99 -2.32
CA GLN A 81 -6.06 6.41 -2.32
C GLN A 81 -6.86 7.26 -3.30
N LYS A 82 -7.55 6.64 -4.27
CA LYS A 82 -8.30 7.32 -5.35
C LYS A 82 -9.60 6.59 -5.67
N VAL A 83 -10.60 7.33 -6.17
CA VAL A 83 -11.90 6.75 -6.50
C VAL A 83 -11.82 5.75 -7.65
N SER A 84 -10.99 6.00 -8.66
CA SER A 84 -10.81 5.05 -9.77
C SER A 84 -10.04 3.80 -9.36
N GLU A 85 -9.17 3.88 -8.34
CA GLU A 85 -8.56 2.71 -7.72
C GLU A 85 -9.59 1.92 -6.91
N ALA A 86 -10.37 2.60 -6.06
CA ALA A 86 -11.45 1.98 -5.29
C ALA A 86 -12.44 1.24 -6.20
N GLU A 87 -12.82 1.85 -7.33
CA GLU A 87 -13.72 1.22 -8.29
C GLU A 87 -13.16 -0.07 -8.88
N VAL A 88 -11.84 -0.20 -9.06
CA VAL A 88 -11.24 -1.47 -9.51
C VAL A 88 -11.47 -2.56 -8.48
N PHE A 89 -11.23 -2.30 -7.20
CA PHE A 89 -11.44 -3.29 -6.14
C PHE A 89 -12.92 -3.63 -5.97
N VAL A 90 -13.82 -2.65 -6.06
CA VAL A 90 -15.27 -2.88 -6.05
C VAL A 90 -15.70 -3.78 -7.21
N ARG A 91 -15.23 -3.50 -8.43
CA ARG A 91 -15.50 -4.34 -9.61
C ARG A 91 -14.86 -5.73 -9.50
N GLY A 92 -13.73 -5.83 -8.80
CA GLY A 92 -13.06 -7.08 -8.44
C GLY A 92 -13.81 -7.91 -7.40
N GLY A 93 -14.81 -7.34 -6.73
CA GLY A 93 -15.67 -8.06 -5.79
C GLY A 93 -15.43 -7.73 -4.31
N ILE A 94 -14.43 -6.91 -3.99
CA ILE A 94 -14.08 -6.51 -2.61
C ILE A 94 -15.25 -5.77 -1.96
N LYS A 95 -15.62 -6.16 -0.73
CA LYS A 95 -16.90 -5.80 -0.10
C LYS A 95 -16.86 -4.58 0.80
N ASP A 96 -15.70 -4.20 1.32
CA ASP A 96 -15.57 -3.05 2.22
C ASP A 96 -14.35 -2.22 1.78
N VAL A 97 -14.61 -1.00 1.29
CA VAL A 97 -13.59 -0.14 0.68
C VAL A 97 -13.57 1.21 1.38
N LEU A 98 -12.43 1.54 1.96
CA LEU A 98 -12.13 2.88 2.49
C LEU A 98 -11.33 3.66 1.45
N VAL A 99 -11.85 4.77 0.96
CA VAL A 99 -11.05 5.79 0.29
C VAL A 99 -10.37 6.62 1.39
N SER A 100 -9.13 6.26 1.71
CA SER A 100 -8.30 6.90 2.74
C SER A 100 -7.70 8.22 2.22
N ASN A 101 -8.56 9.07 1.63
CA ASN A 101 -8.27 10.35 0.98
C ASN A 101 -9.59 11.11 0.70
N GLN A 102 -9.52 12.41 0.43
CA GLN A 102 -10.67 13.25 0.06
C GLN A 102 -11.04 13.12 -1.43
N VAL A 103 -12.32 13.34 -1.74
CA VAL A 103 -12.85 13.37 -3.11
C VAL A 103 -13.68 14.63 -3.33
N ARG A 104 -13.17 15.54 -4.18
CA ARG A 104 -13.73 16.91 -4.36
C ARG A 104 -14.30 17.20 -5.74
N ASP A 105 -13.65 16.68 -6.79
CA ASP A 105 -14.12 16.95 -8.16
C ASP A 105 -15.52 16.35 -8.37
N PRO A 106 -16.49 17.10 -8.94
CA PRO A 106 -17.87 16.64 -9.06
C PRO A 106 -18.03 15.31 -9.81
N ALA A 107 -17.21 15.04 -10.83
CA ALA A 107 -17.28 13.79 -11.58
C ALA A 107 -16.69 12.62 -10.77
N LYS A 108 -15.69 12.89 -9.91
CA LYS A 108 -15.13 11.90 -8.99
C LYS A 108 -16.11 11.59 -7.86
N ILE A 109 -16.78 12.59 -7.31
CA ILE A 109 -17.82 12.44 -6.29
C ILE A 109 -18.99 11.62 -6.86
N GLU A 110 -19.46 11.94 -8.07
CA GLU A 110 -20.52 11.17 -8.73
C GLU A 110 -20.10 9.71 -8.94
N ARG A 111 -18.85 9.45 -9.33
CA ARG A 111 -18.31 8.09 -9.45
C ARG A 111 -18.30 7.37 -8.10
N LEU A 112 -17.81 8.02 -7.05
CA LEU A 112 -17.76 7.48 -5.69
C LEU A 112 -19.14 7.08 -5.19
N ALA A 113 -20.13 7.98 -5.33
CA ALA A 113 -21.51 7.76 -4.92
C ALA A 113 -22.19 6.59 -5.66
N ASN A 114 -21.72 6.19 -6.85
CA ASN A 114 -22.28 5.05 -7.56
C ASN A 114 -21.65 3.70 -7.17
N LEU A 115 -20.50 3.68 -6.48
CA LEU A 115 -19.82 2.44 -6.10
C LEU A 115 -20.67 1.50 -5.22
N PRO A 116 -21.46 1.98 -4.23
CA PRO A 116 -22.29 1.09 -3.41
C PRO A 116 -23.30 0.25 -4.21
N LYS A 117 -23.70 0.71 -5.40
CA LYS A 117 -24.63 -0.04 -6.28
C LYS A 117 -24.06 -1.38 -6.75
N MET A 118 -22.74 -1.55 -6.67
CA MET A 118 -22.05 -2.79 -7.03
C MET A 118 -21.96 -3.78 -5.85
N GLY A 119 -22.54 -3.43 -4.70
CA GLY A 119 -22.65 -4.33 -3.54
C GLY A 119 -21.48 -4.23 -2.54
N SER A 120 -20.75 -3.12 -2.54
CA SER A 120 -19.67 -2.84 -1.58
C SER A 120 -20.04 -1.71 -0.64
N LYS A 121 -19.63 -1.81 0.62
CA LYS A 121 -19.67 -0.71 1.58
C LYS A 121 -18.52 0.25 1.26
N ILE A 122 -18.85 1.53 1.13
CA ILE A 122 -17.88 2.57 0.79
C ILE A 122 -17.76 3.55 1.94
N THR A 123 -16.53 3.83 2.34
CA THR A 123 -16.17 4.89 3.28
C THR A 123 -15.23 5.87 2.60
N VAL A 124 -15.36 7.18 2.88
CA VAL A 124 -14.47 8.23 2.32
C VAL A 124 -14.01 9.20 3.42
N CYS A 125 -12.81 9.75 3.29
CA CYS A 125 -12.30 10.75 4.23
C CYS A 125 -12.77 12.16 3.86
N VAL A 126 -13.00 12.99 4.87
CA VAL A 126 -13.43 14.39 4.77
C VAL A 126 -12.56 15.24 5.70
N ASP A 127 -12.05 16.37 5.20
CA ASP A 127 -11.31 17.36 5.99
C ASP A 127 -11.82 18.81 5.77
N ASP A 128 -12.92 18.96 5.05
CA ASP A 128 -13.54 20.22 4.71
C ASP A 128 -15.07 20.08 4.84
N VAL A 129 -15.69 20.94 5.64
CA VAL A 129 -17.14 20.91 5.89
C VAL A 129 -17.96 21.13 4.62
N ASP A 130 -17.44 21.89 3.64
CA ASP A 130 -18.15 22.12 2.38
C ASP A 130 -18.27 20.82 1.57
N ASN A 131 -17.32 19.88 1.72
CA ASN A 131 -17.35 18.59 1.02
C ASN A 131 -18.53 17.71 1.47
N VAL A 132 -19.03 17.90 2.69
CA VAL A 132 -20.16 17.14 3.24
C VAL A 132 -21.41 17.31 2.38
N ALA A 133 -21.73 18.56 2.01
CA ALA A 133 -22.88 18.86 1.15
C ALA A 133 -22.72 18.26 -0.25
N GLU A 134 -21.50 18.29 -0.81
CA GLU A 134 -21.18 17.72 -2.11
C GLU A 134 -21.37 16.18 -2.14
N LEU A 135 -20.87 15.49 -1.11
CA LEU A 135 -21.00 14.03 -0.96
C LEU A 135 -22.45 13.61 -0.72
N SER A 136 -23.16 14.30 0.18
CA SER A 136 -24.57 14.05 0.48
C SER A 136 -25.44 14.19 -0.77
N ALA A 137 -25.32 15.31 -1.50
CA ALA A 137 -26.09 15.53 -2.71
C ALA A 137 -25.88 14.43 -3.77
N ALA A 138 -24.63 13.97 -3.93
CA ALA A 138 -24.32 12.90 -4.87
C ALA A 138 -24.83 11.52 -4.41
N ALA A 139 -24.72 11.18 -3.12
CA ALA A 139 -25.24 9.95 -2.56
C ALA A 139 -26.78 9.90 -2.64
N THR A 140 -27.46 10.99 -2.31
CA THR A 140 -28.92 11.14 -2.49
C THR A 140 -29.33 11.00 -3.95
N LYS A 141 -28.64 11.68 -4.88
CA LYS A 141 -28.89 11.55 -6.33
C LYS A 141 -28.70 10.11 -6.81
N ALA A 142 -27.69 9.42 -6.28
CA ALA A 142 -27.41 8.03 -6.65
C ALA A 142 -28.39 7.03 -6.01
N GLY A 143 -29.07 7.40 -4.92
CA GLY A 143 -29.89 6.48 -4.13
C GLY A 143 -29.05 5.47 -3.35
N THR A 144 -27.93 5.92 -2.81
CA THR A 144 -26.93 5.10 -2.09
C THR A 144 -26.61 5.70 -0.72
N GLU A 145 -25.81 5.00 0.07
CA GLU A 145 -25.24 5.52 1.32
C GLU A 145 -23.71 5.48 1.26
N LEU A 146 -23.05 6.52 1.79
CA LEU A 146 -21.61 6.54 2.02
C LEU A 146 -21.33 6.67 3.52
N ASN A 147 -20.31 5.96 3.99
CA ASN A 147 -19.75 6.23 5.31
C ASN A 147 -18.66 7.30 5.18
N CYS A 148 -18.48 8.10 6.21
CA CYS A 148 -17.49 9.16 6.24
C CYS A 148 -16.57 8.99 7.45
N TYR A 149 -15.28 9.12 7.20
CA TYR A 149 -14.27 9.39 8.23
C TYR A 149 -13.87 10.85 8.17
N ILE A 150 -13.55 11.42 9.33
CA ILE A 150 -12.93 12.74 9.40
C ILE A 150 -11.42 12.53 9.45
N GLU A 151 -10.67 13.16 8.54
CA GLU A 151 -9.20 13.08 8.57
C GLU A 151 -8.62 14.14 9.49
N ILE A 152 -7.77 13.70 10.41
CA ILE A 152 -6.99 14.55 11.29
C ILE A 152 -5.55 14.57 10.79
N ASP A 153 -4.99 15.76 10.56
CA ASP A 153 -3.55 15.89 10.39
C ASP A 153 -2.90 15.72 11.77
N CYS A 154 -2.48 14.49 12.03
CA CYS A 154 -1.83 14.08 13.27
C CYS A 154 -0.30 14.23 13.24
N GLY A 155 0.21 15.10 12.35
CA GLY A 155 1.62 15.46 12.24
C GLY A 155 2.29 15.02 10.94
N ALA A 156 1.53 14.56 9.95
CA ALA A 156 2.04 14.24 8.62
C ALA A 156 2.18 15.49 7.73
N GLY A 157 1.43 16.56 8.02
CA GLY A 157 1.52 17.82 7.26
C GLY A 157 0.97 17.71 5.84
N ARG A 158 -0.09 16.92 5.63
CA ARG A 158 -0.63 16.60 4.29
C ARG A 158 -2.07 17.11 4.09
N CYS A 159 -3.04 16.29 4.47
CA CYS A 159 -4.47 16.57 4.48
C CYS A 159 -4.99 16.39 5.91
N GLY A 160 -6.24 16.76 6.15
CA GLY A 160 -6.84 16.64 7.47
C GLY A 160 -6.87 17.95 8.26
N VAL A 161 -7.84 18.03 9.16
CA VAL A 161 -7.98 19.16 10.08
C VAL A 161 -7.03 19.01 11.27
N THR A 162 -6.66 20.14 11.89
CA THR A 162 -5.68 20.17 12.99
C THR A 162 -6.28 20.48 14.35
N THR A 163 -7.57 20.83 14.42
CA THR A 163 -8.23 21.20 15.68
C THR A 163 -9.48 20.37 15.97
N THR A 164 -9.73 20.15 17.25
CA THR A 164 -10.89 19.42 17.76
C THR A 164 -12.21 20.09 17.35
N GLU A 165 -12.25 21.43 17.28
CA GLU A 165 -13.44 22.18 16.85
C GLU A 165 -13.81 21.89 15.39
N ALA A 166 -12.82 21.79 14.51
CA ALA A 166 -13.05 21.47 13.10
C ALA A 166 -13.54 20.03 12.94
N VAL A 167 -13.03 19.09 13.75
CA VAL A 167 -13.54 17.71 13.79
C VAL A 167 -15.02 17.69 14.19
N ILE A 168 -15.38 18.43 15.24
CA ILE A 168 -16.78 18.54 15.71
C ILE A 168 -17.68 19.15 14.63
N GLU A 169 -17.22 20.22 13.97
CA GLU A 169 -17.95 20.90 12.92
C GLU A 169 -18.30 19.94 11.77
N ILE A 170 -17.30 19.21 11.26
CA ILE A 170 -17.49 18.24 10.18
C ILE A 170 -18.38 17.08 10.65
N ALA A 171 -18.19 16.56 11.87
CA ALA A 171 -18.99 15.46 12.40
C ALA A 171 -20.48 15.82 12.49
N LYS A 172 -20.81 17.01 13.00
CA LYS A 172 -22.18 17.52 13.07
C LYS A 172 -22.78 17.72 11.68
N ALA A 173 -22.00 18.22 10.73
CA ALA A 173 -22.45 18.39 9.36
C ALA A 173 -22.78 17.03 8.71
N ILE A 174 -21.94 16.02 8.91
CA ILE A 174 -22.19 14.66 8.40
C ILE A 174 -23.42 14.04 9.07
N ASP A 175 -23.57 14.15 10.38
CA ASP A 175 -24.72 13.59 11.13
C ASP A 175 -26.06 14.18 10.69
N ALA A 176 -26.07 15.46 10.29
CA ALA A 176 -27.27 16.15 9.81
C ALA A 176 -27.55 15.93 8.31
N ALA A 177 -26.61 15.35 7.55
CA ALA A 177 -26.71 15.22 6.10
C ALA A 177 -27.44 13.92 5.69
N GLU A 178 -28.20 13.98 4.59
CA GLU A 178 -28.88 12.80 4.05
C GLU A 178 -27.88 11.87 3.33
N ASN A 179 -28.13 10.56 3.38
CA ASN A 179 -27.41 9.54 2.61
C ASN A 179 -25.90 9.42 2.87
N ILE A 180 -25.38 10.09 3.90
CA ILE A 180 -24.02 9.87 4.40
C ILE A 180 -24.05 9.65 5.91
N LYS A 181 -23.04 8.97 6.46
CA LYS A 181 -23.00 8.62 7.88
C LYS A 181 -21.62 8.82 8.47
N PHE A 182 -21.54 9.52 9.61
CA PHE A 182 -20.30 9.60 10.37
C PHE A 182 -20.00 8.24 11.01
N THR A 183 -18.82 7.68 10.73
CA THR A 183 -18.43 6.35 11.23
C THR A 183 -17.07 6.31 11.90
N GLY A 184 -16.21 7.32 11.73
CA GLY A 184 -14.89 7.23 12.32
C GLY A 184 -13.93 8.38 12.03
N ILE A 185 -12.70 8.18 12.47
CA ILE A 185 -11.57 9.07 12.28
C ILE A 185 -10.52 8.37 11.42
N GLN A 186 -9.99 9.10 10.45
CA GLN A 186 -8.75 8.79 9.74
C GLN A 186 -7.62 9.58 10.40
N ALA A 187 -6.60 8.90 10.93
CA ALA A 187 -5.44 9.54 11.53
C ALA A 187 -4.16 8.77 11.16
N TYR A 188 -3.59 9.10 10.00
CA TYR A 188 -2.40 8.44 9.48
C TYR A 188 -1.16 9.33 9.57
N GLN A 189 -0.27 9.02 10.51
CA GLN A 189 1.03 9.68 10.63
C GLN A 189 2.03 9.07 9.63
N GLY A 190 1.97 9.52 8.39
CA GLY A 190 2.82 8.99 7.31
C GLY A 190 4.28 9.45 7.33
N ALA A 191 4.57 10.62 7.89
CA ALA A 191 5.90 11.24 7.83
C ALA A 191 6.93 10.56 8.74
N MET A 192 6.48 9.90 9.80
CA MET A 192 7.33 9.21 10.77
C MET A 192 7.70 7.78 10.36
N GLN A 193 7.01 7.20 9.38
CA GLN A 193 7.04 5.74 9.11
C GLN A 193 8.45 5.22 8.77
N HIS A 194 9.28 6.08 8.16
CA HIS A 194 10.63 5.74 7.68
C HIS A 194 11.76 6.35 8.53
N MET A 195 11.44 6.84 9.74
CA MET A 195 12.49 7.23 10.69
C MET A 195 13.20 5.97 11.20
N ASP A 196 14.54 5.96 11.17
CA ASP A 196 15.32 4.78 11.55
C ASP A 196 15.04 4.33 12.99
N SER A 197 15.03 5.28 13.92
CA SER A 197 14.89 5.02 15.35
C SER A 197 13.47 4.64 15.73
N TYR A 198 13.29 3.44 16.28
CA TYR A 198 12.03 2.99 16.86
C TYR A 198 11.50 3.97 17.92
N SER A 199 12.36 4.49 18.79
CA SER A 199 11.94 5.42 19.85
C SER A 199 11.46 6.76 19.31
N ASP A 200 12.02 7.22 18.19
CA ASP A 200 11.55 8.44 17.53
C ASP A 200 10.18 8.22 16.88
N ARG A 201 9.99 7.08 16.19
CA ARG A 201 8.66 6.68 15.67
C ARG A 201 7.65 6.59 16.81
N LYS A 202 8.04 6.03 17.95
CA LYS A 202 7.18 5.93 19.15
C LYS A 202 6.74 7.30 19.63
N ALA A 203 7.68 8.23 19.79
CA ALA A 203 7.38 9.59 20.26
C ALA A 203 6.46 10.34 19.29
N LYS A 204 6.66 10.19 17.97
CA LYS A 204 5.78 10.80 16.96
C LYS A 204 4.38 10.18 16.96
N THR A 205 4.26 8.87 17.11
CA THR A 205 2.95 8.22 17.20
C THR A 205 2.22 8.60 18.47
N GLN A 206 2.93 8.72 19.60
CA GLN A 206 2.29 9.13 20.85
C GLN A 206 1.64 10.52 20.73
N ALA A 207 2.33 11.48 20.09
CA ALA A 207 1.75 12.80 19.84
C ALA A 207 0.48 12.72 18.95
N ALA A 208 0.48 11.84 17.94
CA ALA A 208 -0.70 11.59 17.12
C ALA A 208 -1.85 10.95 17.91
N ILE A 209 -1.54 9.97 18.77
CA ILE A 209 -2.49 9.30 19.66
C ILE A 209 -3.16 10.31 20.60
N ASP A 210 -2.37 11.19 21.22
CA ASP A 210 -2.87 12.19 22.18
C ASP A 210 -3.86 13.16 21.49
N GLN A 211 -3.53 13.64 20.28
CA GLN A 211 -4.41 14.51 19.49
C GLN A 211 -5.71 13.80 19.08
N VAL A 212 -5.64 12.52 18.70
CA VAL A 212 -6.80 11.72 18.32
C VAL A 212 -7.69 11.45 19.54
N GLN A 213 -7.11 11.19 20.71
CA GLN A 213 -7.86 11.00 21.95
C GLN A 213 -8.66 12.24 22.33
N GLU A 214 -8.08 13.43 22.22
CA GLU A 214 -8.78 14.69 22.47
C GLU A 214 -10.01 14.85 21.56
N ALA A 215 -9.87 14.53 20.27
CA ALA A 215 -10.98 14.57 19.32
C ALA A 215 -12.08 13.56 19.66
N ILE A 216 -11.72 12.34 20.07
CA ILE A 216 -12.68 11.30 20.48
C ILE A 216 -13.47 11.73 21.72
N ASP A 217 -12.80 12.31 22.72
CA ASP A 217 -13.45 12.76 23.95
C ASP A 217 -14.49 13.83 23.62
N ALA A 218 -14.12 14.84 22.83
CA ALA A 218 -15.01 15.93 22.46
C ALA A 218 -16.18 15.48 21.57
N LEU A 219 -15.95 14.53 20.66
CA LEU A 219 -17.01 13.89 19.86
C LEU A 219 -17.97 13.06 20.74
N THR A 220 -17.44 12.38 21.76
CA THR A 220 -18.24 11.58 22.69
C THR A 220 -19.18 12.46 23.53
N GLU A 221 -18.70 13.63 23.98
CA GLU A 221 -19.51 14.59 24.75
C GLU A 221 -20.74 15.10 23.99
N ILE A 222 -20.67 15.19 22.66
CA ILE A 222 -21.79 15.61 21.80
C ILE A 222 -22.61 14.44 21.25
N GLY A 223 -22.35 13.21 21.69
CA GLY A 223 -23.09 12.01 21.26
C GLY A 223 -22.68 11.44 19.90
N LEU A 224 -21.55 11.89 19.34
CA LEU A 224 -21.02 11.45 18.04
C LEU A 224 -19.73 10.63 18.21
N LYS A 225 -19.72 9.69 19.14
CA LYS A 225 -18.55 8.83 19.36
C LYS A 225 -18.18 8.05 18.08
N PRO A 226 -16.93 8.11 17.57
CA PRO A 226 -16.53 7.37 16.39
C PRO A 226 -16.56 5.85 16.63
N GLU A 227 -17.03 5.09 15.64
CA GLU A 227 -16.99 3.62 15.65
C GLU A 227 -15.57 3.13 15.33
N PHE A 228 -14.92 3.78 14.36
CA PHE A 228 -13.58 3.42 13.90
C PHE A 228 -12.58 4.55 14.13
N ILE A 229 -11.38 4.17 14.55
CA ILE A 229 -10.21 5.04 14.67
C ILE A 229 -9.11 4.33 13.89
N SER A 230 -8.93 4.78 12.65
CA SER A 230 -8.20 4.05 11.60
C SER A 230 -6.93 4.80 11.19
N GLY A 231 -5.81 4.09 11.14
CA GLY A 231 -4.50 4.64 10.85
C GLY A 231 -3.42 3.57 10.87
N GLY A 232 -2.18 3.94 11.18
CA GLY A 232 -1.06 3.01 11.27
C GLY A 232 -0.51 2.53 9.93
N GLY A 233 0.81 2.44 9.86
CA GLY A 233 1.56 1.91 8.73
C GLY A 233 2.53 0.82 9.16
N THR A 234 3.32 0.29 8.22
CA THR A 234 4.30 -0.77 8.49
C THR A 234 5.33 -0.36 9.54
N GLY A 235 5.68 0.94 9.62
CA GLY A 235 6.65 1.46 10.58
C GLY A 235 6.05 1.92 11.91
N SER A 236 4.73 1.78 12.12
CA SER A 236 4.09 2.29 13.33
C SER A 236 3.12 1.32 13.99
N TYR A 237 2.56 0.34 13.28
CA TYR A 237 1.38 -0.45 13.67
C TYR A 237 1.34 -0.94 15.13
N TYR A 238 2.48 -1.24 15.72
CA TYR A 238 2.60 -1.66 17.11
C TYR A 238 2.24 -0.56 18.11
N PHE A 239 2.47 0.72 17.79
CA PHE A 239 2.07 1.85 18.62
C PHE A 239 0.56 2.07 18.59
N GLU A 240 -0.07 2.09 17.40
CA GLU A 240 -1.53 2.19 17.29
C GLU A 240 -2.20 1.00 17.99
N SER A 241 -1.67 -0.21 17.80
CA SER A 241 -2.23 -1.44 18.41
C SER A 241 -2.15 -1.47 19.93
N ASN A 242 -1.20 -0.75 20.52
CA ASN A 242 -1.03 -0.65 21.98
C ASN A 242 -1.56 0.68 22.55
N SER A 243 -2.20 1.52 21.74
CA SER A 243 -2.63 2.86 22.16
C SER A 243 -3.85 2.85 23.07
N GLY A 244 -4.73 1.85 22.93
CA GLY A 244 -6.08 1.88 23.52
C GLY A 244 -7.02 2.90 22.86
N VAL A 245 -6.57 3.54 21.77
CA VAL A 245 -7.27 4.61 21.04
C VAL A 245 -7.66 4.13 19.64
N PHE A 246 -6.69 3.65 18.87
CA PHE A 246 -6.90 3.08 17.55
C PHE A 246 -7.54 1.69 17.65
N ASN A 247 -8.38 1.35 16.67
CA ASN A 247 -9.01 0.03 16.57
C ASN A 247 -8.96 -0.57 15.15
N GLU A 248 -8.37 0.14 14.19
CA GLU A 248 -8.15 -0.34 12.82
C GLU A 248 -6.77 0.11 12.28
N LEU A 249 -6.03 -0.84 11.72
CA LEU A 249 -4.72 -0.65 11.08
C LEU A 249 -4.85 -0.57 9.56
N GLN A 250 -3.99 0.23 8.92
CA GLN A 250 -3.96 0.47 7.46
C GLN A 250 -2.64 0.04 6.81
N CYS A 251 -1.96 -0.97 7.37
CA CYS A 251 -0.66 -1.42 6.88
C CYS A 251 -0.74 -1.97 5.44
N GLY A 252 0.21 -1.56 4.59
CA GLY A 252 0.31 -1.99 3.19
C GLY A 252 1.64 -2.69 2.89
N SER A 253 2.75 -1.94 2.96
CA SER A 253 4.06 -2.37 2.48
C SER A 253 4.64 -3.63 3.15
N TYR A 254 4.18 -3.98 4.37
CA TYR A 254 4.63 -5.17 5.10
C TYR A 254 4.52 -6.47 4.29
N ALA A 255 3.55 -6.56 3.38
CA ALA A 255 3.32 -7.75 2.57
C ALA A 255 4.47 -8.01 1.57
N PHE A 256 5.04 -6.94 1.02
CA PHE A 256 6.04 -6.99 -0.06
C PHE A 256 7.45 -6.63 0.40
N MET A 257 7.54 -5.66 1.31
CA MET A 257 8.73 -4.94 1.71
C MET A 257 9.45 -4.21 0.56
N ASP A 258 10.38 -3.34 0.94
CA ASP A 258 11.30 -2.64 0.06
C ASP A 258 12.55 -2.21 0.86
N ALA A 259 13.53 -1.60 0.19
CA ALA A 259 14.78 -1.22 0.83
C ALA A 259 14.63 -0.07 1.82
N ASP A 260 13.73 0.89 1.58
CA ASP A 260 13.56 2.08 2.41
C ASP A 260 12.83 1.76 3.72
N TYR A 261 11.80 0.91 3.69
CA TYR A 261 11.25 0.32 4.90
C TYR A 261 12.24 -0.65 5.54
N GLY A 262 12.87 -1.52 4.75
CA GLY A 262 13.76 -2.56 5.26
C GLY A 262 14.87 -2.02 6.16
N ARG A 263 15.37 -0.80 5.90
CA ARG A 263 16.45 -0.18 6.67
C ARG A 263 16.07 0.34 8.05
N ILE A 264 14.79 0.60 8.33
CA ILE A 264 14.42 1.14 9.64
C ILE A 264 14.65 0.09 10.73
N LEU A 265 14.85 0.55 11.95
CA LEU A 265 15.22 -0.31 13.06
C LEU A 265 14.01 -0.64 13.93
N ASP A 266 13.91 -1.89 14.36
CA ASP A 266 12.98 -2.37 15.40
C ASP A 266 13.40 -1.88 16.81
N GLU A 267 12.68 -2.32 17.84
CA GLU A 267 12.95 -1.93 19.24
C GLU A 267 14.32 -2.40 19.74
N ASP A 268 14.85 -3.49 19.17
CA ASP A 268 16.14 -4.10 19.51
C ASP A 268 17.30 -3.54 18.65
N GLY A 269 17.00 -2.63 17.71
CA GLY A 269 17.98 -2.01 16.84
C GLY A 269 18.34 -2.82 15.59
N ASN A 270 17.57 -3.86 15.25
CA ASN A 270 17.76 -4.64 14.03
C ASN A 270 16.94 -4.03 12.89
N ARG A 271 17.44 -4.19 11.66
CA ARG A 271 16.65 -3.86 10.46
C ARG A 271 15.38 -4.69 10.43
N ILE A 272 14.25 -4.09 10.09
CA ILE A 272 12.98 -4.83 10.03
C ILE A 272 12.96 -5.88 8.92
N ASP A 273 13.77 -5.75 7.87
CA ASP A 273 13.94 -6.78 6.82
C ASP A 273 14.85 -7.96 7.23
N ALA A 274 15.47 -7.88 8.42
CA ALA A 274 16.35 -8.91 8.96
C ALA A 274 15.67 -9.76 10.05
N GLY A 275 14.34 -9.70 10.17
CA GLY A 275 13.60 -10.56 11.09
C GLY A 275 12.11 -10.24 11.23
N GLU A 276 11.70 -8.99 11.05
CA GLU A 276 10.30 -8.61 11.20
C GLU A 276 9.47 -8.93 9.96
N TRP A 277 9.92 -8.55 8.78
CA TRP A 277 9.21 -8.78 7.53
C TRP A 277 10.16 -9.31 6.47
N GLU A 278 9.68 -10.23 5.64
CA GLU A 278 10.49 -10.82 4.57
C GLU A 278 10.35 -10.01 3.28
N ASN A 279 11.43 -9.90 2.49
CA ASN A 279 11.31 -9.42 1.12
C ASN A 279 10.53 -10.45 0.29
N ALA A 280 9.32 -10.10 -0.12
CA ALA A 280 8.51 -10.93 -1.01
C ALA A 280 8.48 -10.36 -2.44
N LEU A 281 8.62 -9.05 -2.60
CA LEU A 281 8.68 -8.39 -3.92
C LEU A 281 10.12 -8.25 -4.41
N PHE A 282 10.35 -8.69 -5.64
CA PHE A 282 11.62 -8.45 -6.34
C PHE A 282 11.37 -7.97 -7.78
N ILE A 283 12.29 -7.15 -8.27
CA ILE A 283 12.45 -6.93 -9.71
C ILE A 283 13.43 -8.00 -10.21
N LEU A 284 12.97 -8.86 -11.10
CA LEU A 284 13.84 -9.81 -11.80
C LEU A 284 14.47 -9.11 -13.00
N THR A 285 15.80 -9.19 -13.11
CA THR A 285 16.57 -8.50 -14.15
C THR A 285 17.63 -9.41 -14.75
N SER A 286 17.96 -9.24 -16.03
CA SER A 286 19.01 -9.99 -16.71
C SER A 286 20.22 -9.12 -17.04
N VAL A 287 21.43 -9.66 -16.87
CA VAL A 287 22.66 -9.05 -17.38
C VAL A 287 22.65 -9.07 -18.90
N MET A 288 22.65 -7.89 -19.53
CA MET A 288 22.56 -7.73 -20.99
C MET A 288 23.86 -7.17 -21.61
N SER A 289 24.81 -6.69 -20.79
CA SER A 289 26.14 -6.27 -21.24
C SER A 289 27.18 -6.41 -20.13
N HIS A 290 28.37 -6.89 -20.49
CA HIS A 290 29.53 -7.05 -19.61
C HIS A 290 30.82 -6.71 -20.37
N ALA A 291 30.81 -5.57 -21.07
CA ALA A 291 31.95 -5.14 -21.89
C ALA A 291 33.14 -4.62 -21.06
N LYS A 292 32.91 -4.28 -19.79
CA LYS A 292 33.92 -3.81 -18.84
C LYS A 292 34.16 -4.89 -17.79
N PRO A 293 35.43 -5.21 -17.46
CA PRO A 293 35.73 -6.31 -16.53
C PRO A 293 35.08 -6.20 -15.15
N ASP A 294 34.85 -4.97 -14.69
CA ASP A 294 34.39 -4.63 -13.35
C ASP A 294 32.91 -4.23 -13.27
N LYS A 295 32.15 -4.34 -14.38
CA LYS A 295 30.76 -3.84 -14.47
C LYS A 295 29.88 -4.71 -15.34
N ALA A 296 28.76 -5.11 -14.77
CA ALA A 296 27.63 -5.65 -15.50
C ALA A 296 26.57 -4.56 -15.72
N ILE A 297 25.89 -4.62 -16.87
CA ILE A 297 24.72 -3.80 -17.17
C ILE A 297 23.51 -4.73 -17.22
N VAL A 298 22.49 -4.40 -16.45
CA VAL A 298 21.23 -5.15 -16.36
C VAL A 298 20.09 -4.38 -17.01
N ASP A 299 19.04 -5.08 -17.41
CA ASP A 299 17.88 -4.52 -18.13
C ASP A 299 16.85 -3.80 -17.24
N ALA A 300 16.97 -3.87 -15.91
CA ALA A 300 16.12 -3.12 -14.98
C ALA A 300 16.72 -1.73 -14.69
N GLY A 301 16.28 -0.72 -15.46
CA GLY A 301 16.56 0.69 -15.22
C GLY A 301 15.51 1.39 -14.35
N LEU A 302 15.39 2.71 -14.51
CA LEU A 302 14.39 3.54 -13.82
C LEU A 302 12.96 3.20 -14.23
N LYS A 303 12.68 2.90 -15.51
CA LYS A 303 11.30 2.62 -15.97
C LYS A 303 10.72 1.31 -15.46
N ALA A 304 11.56 0.43 -14.92
CA ALA A 304 11.15 -0.79 -14.24
C ALA A 304 10.87 -0.58 -12.74
N GLN A 305 11.07 0.62 -12.19
CA GLN A 305 10.96 0.90 -10.76
C GLN A 305 10.80 2.40 -10.45
N SER A 306 11.18 2.83 -9.25
CA SER A 306 11.40 4.22 -8.88
C SER A 306 12.72 4.39 -8.13
N VAL A 307 13.15 5.65 -7.96
CA VAL A 307 14.32 6.02 -7.14
C VAL A 307 14.01 7.18 -6.18
N ASP A 308 12.73 7.41 -5.90
CA ASP A 308 12.28 8.45 -4.95
C ASP A 308 12.78 8.17 -3.53
N SER A 309 12.91 6.89 -3.16
CA SER A 309 13.52 6.44 -1.89
C SER A 309 14.87 5.73 -2.10
N GLY A 310 15.66 6.17 -3.08
CA GLY A 310 16.98 5.63 -3.33
C GLY A 310 16.99 4.41 -4.27
N LEU A 311 18.17 3.79 -4.41
CA LEU A 311 18.40 2.69 -5.34
C LEU A 311 17.85 1.36 -4.82
N PRO A 312 17.53 0.40 -5.70
CA PRO A 312 17.34 -0.99 -5.30
C PRO A 312 18.67 -1.60 -4.83
N PHE A 313 18.61 -2.75 -4.16
CA PHE A 313 19.80 -3.57 -3.86
C PHE A 313 19.65 -5.01 -4.39
N ILE A 314 20.78 -5.68 -4.63
CA ILE A 314 20.82 -7.06 -5.11
C ILE A 314 20.58 -8.00 -3.93
N TYR A 315 19.57 -8.86 -4.04
CA TYR A 315 19.18 -9.77 -2.97
C TYR A 315 20.02 -11.05 -2.94
N GLY A 316 20.36 -11.51 -1.73
CA GLY A 316 20.92 -12.84 -1.49
C GLY A 316 22.42 -13.00 -1.79
N ARG A 317 23.14 -11.90 -2.05
CA ARG A 317 24.58 -11.90 -2.30
C ARG A 317 25.18 -10.50 -2.06
N ASP A 318 26.45 -10.47 -1.66
CA ASP A 318 27.17 -9.25 -1.27
C ASP A 318 28.44 -8.98 -2.10
N ASP A 319 28.68 -9.79 -3.14
CA ASP A 319 29.86 -9.70 -4.01
C ASP A 319 29.68 -8.75 -5.21
N VAL A 320 28.47 -8.20 -5.39
CA VAL A 320 28.06 -7.27 -6.45
C VAL A 320 27.10 -6.21 -5.88
N GLU A 321 27.04 -5.03 -6.49
CA GLU A 321 26.23 -3.92 -6.00
C GLU A 321 25.53 -3.16 -7.13
N TYR A 322 24.24 -2.86 -7.00
CA TYR A 322 23.52 -1.99 -7.94
C TYR A 322 23.83 -0.51 -7.61
N VAL A 323 24.60 0.17 -8.46
CA VAL A 323 25.19 1.48 -8.11
C VAL A 323 24.60 2.66 -8.88
N LYS A 324 23.87 2.41 -9.97
CA LYS A 324 23.30 3.47 -10.81
C LYS A 324 22.22 2.91 -11.74
N CYS A 325 21.24 3.73 -12.10
CA CYS A 325 20.35 3.45 -13.22
C CYS A 325 20.30 4.61 -14.23
N SER A 326 19.93 4.30 -15.46
CA SER A 326 19.29 5.20 -16.41
C SER A 326 17.89 4.65 -16.73
N ASP A 327 17.18 5.23 -17.70
CA ASP A 327 15.82 4.81 -18.07
C ASP A 327 15.63 3.30 -18.17
N GLU A 328 16.46 2.62 -18.96
CA GLU A 328 16.30 1.19 -19.33
C GLU A 328 17.50 0.33 -18.91
N HIS A 329 18.44 0.87 -18.12
CA HIS A 329 19.65 0.13 -17.73
C HIS A 329 19.99 0.34 -16.26
N GLY A 330 20.34 -0.74 -15.58
CA GLY A 330 21.03 -0.73 -14.30
C GLY A 330 22.53 -0.99 -14.46
N VAL A 331 23.35 -0.33 -13.66
CA VAL A 331 24.79 -0.56 -13.57
C VAL A 331 25.06 -1.31 -12.29
N VAL A 332 25.60 -2.50 -12.42
CA VAL A 332 26.04 -3.35 -11.32
C VAL A 332 27.56 -3.33 -11.25
N SER A 333 28.10 -2.93 -10.09
CA SER A 333 29.50 -3.12 -9.73
C SER A 333 29.77 -4.62 -9.61
N ASP A 334 30.72 -5.12 -10.40
CA ASP A 334 31.13 -6.53 -10.44
C ASP A 334 32.67 -6.61 -10.42
N PRO A 335 33.31 -6.22 -9.31
CA PRO A 335 34.77 -6.06 -9.25
C PRO A 335 35.54 -7.36 -9.52
N ASN A 336 34.92 -8.51 -9.30
CA ASN A 336 35.52 -9.82 -9.48
C ASN A 336 35.14 -10.48 -10.82
N GLY A 337 34.34 -9.83 -11.67
CA GLY A 337 33.92 -10.36 -12.98
C GLY A 337 33.13 -11.66 -12.88
N VAL A 338 32.35 -11.83 -11.81
CA VAL A 338 31.63 -13.08 -11.52
C VAL A 338 30.37 -13.22 -12.37
N LEU A 339 29.73 -12.10 -12.75
CA LEU A 339 28.48 -12.12 -13.50
C LEU A 339 28.69 -12.51 -14.96
N LYS A 340 27.70 -13.18 -15.56
CA LYS A 340 27.68 -13.54 -16.98
C LYS A 340 26.49 -12.94 -17.72
N ILE A 341 26.64 -12.74 -19.04
CA ILE A 341 25.51 -12.37 -19.92
C ILE A 341 24.37 -13.39 -19.74
N ASN A 342 23.13 -12.88 -19.65
CA ASN A 342 21.88 -13.60 -19.37
C ASN A 342 21.75 -14.17 -17.94
N GLU A 343 22.71 -13.93 -17.04
CA GLU A 343 22.51 -14.22 -15.62
C GLU A 343 21.39 -13.33 -15.07
N LYS A 344 20.49 -13.95 -14.30
CA LYS A 344 19.36 -13.26 -13.66
C LYS A 344 19.71 -12.87 -12.23
N LEU A 345 19.31 -11.68 -11.83
CA LEU A 345 19.44 -11.16 -10.46
C LEU A 345 18.06 -10.73 -9.94
N LYS A 346 17.89 -10.85 -8.62
CA LYS A 346 16.73 -10.32 -7.91
C LYS A 346 17.12 -9.00 -7.26
N LEU A 347 16.36 -7.95 -7.53
CA LEU A 347 16.54 -6.66 -6.89
C LEU A 347 15.39 -6.41 -5.91
N VAL A 348 15.68 -6.05 -4.67
CA VAL A 348 14.68 -5.46 -3.77
C VAL A 348 14.52 -4.00 -4.18
N PRO A 349 13.31 -3.53 -4.50
CA PRO A 349 13.10 -2.15 -4.96
C PRO A 349 13.41 -1.15 -3.84
N GLY A 350 13.74 0.10 -4.22
CA GLY A 350 13.88 1.20 -3.25
C GLY A 350 12.57 1.48 -2.52
N HIS A 351 11.45 1.50 -3.26
CA HIS A 351 10.10 1.75 -2.75
C HIS A 351 9.09 0.88 -3.51
N CYS A 352 8.28 0.10 -2.79
CA CYS A 352 7.37 -0.87 -3.38
C CYS A 352 6.20 -0.22 -4.15
N ASP A 353 5.43 0.71 -3.57
CA ASP A 353 4.21 1.26 -4.19
C ASP A 353 4.45 1.87 -5.59
N PRO A 354 5.46 2.74 -5.81
CA PRO A 354 5.69 3.34 -7.13
C PRO A 354 6.24 2.32 -8.12
N THR A 355 7.06 1.38 -7.65
CA THR A 355 7.58 0.27 -8.46
C THR A 355 6.44 -0.61 -8.97
N CYS A 356 5.51 -1.02 -8.09
CA CYS A 356 4.31 -1.76 -8.46
C CYS A 356 3.49 -1.06 -9.55
N ASN A 357 3.36 0.26 -9.46
CA ASN A 357 2.51 1.04 -10.38
C ASN A 357 3.10 1.22 -11.80
N VAL A 358 4.35 0.84 -12.06
CA VAL A 358 4.93 0.86 -13.42
C VAL A 358 4.86 -0.48 -14.14
N HIS A 359 4.33 -1.54 -13.50
CA HIS A 359 4.17 -2.87 -14.09
C HIS A 359 2.71 -3.29 -14.17
N ASP A 360 2.35 -4.07 -15.20
CA ASP A 360 1.00 -4.61 -15.38
C ASP A 360 0.77 -5.95 -14.68
N PHE A 361 1.83 -6.67 -14.28
CA PHE A 361 1.73 -8.02 -13.69
C PHE A 361 2.71 -8.27 -12.54
N TYR A 362 2.28 -9.12 -11.62
CA TYR A 362 3.13 -9.86 -10.69
C TYR A 362 3.25 -11.31 -11.14
N VAL A 363 4.47 -11.85 -11.15
CA VAL A 363 4.71 -13.28 -11.37
C VAL A 363 4.94 -13.95 -10.02
N GLY A 364 3.93 -14.65 -9.50
CA GLY A 364 4.05 -15.40 -8.25
C GLY A 364 4.85 -16.66 -8.47
N VAL A 365 5.98 -16.79 -7.76
CA VAL A 365 6.89 -17.93 -7.86
C VAL A 365 6.87 -18.75 -6.57
N ARG A 366 6.83 -20.07 -6.73
CA ARG A 366 6.97 -21.05 -5.65
C ARG A 366 7.76 -22.25 -6.15
N ASN A 367 8.74 -22.72 -5.38
CA ASN A 367 9.57 -23.88 -5.73
C ASN A 367 10.21 -23.78 -7.14
N GLY A 368 10.64 -22.59 -7.56
CA GLY A 368 11.27 -22.34 -8.87
C GLY A 368 10.31 -22.38 -10.06
N LYS A 369 8.99 -22.34 -9.83
CA LYS A 369 7.94 -22.35 -10.86
C LYS A 369 7.03 -21.14 -10.73
N VAL A 370 6.49 -20.71 -11.86
CA VAL A 370 5.42 -19.70 -11.91
C VAL A 370 4.11 -20.36 -11.50
N GLU A 371 3.62 -20.04 -10.31
CA GLU A 371 2.36 -20.53 -9.78
C GLU A 371 1.20 -19.60 -10.17
N THR A 372 1.43 -18.29 -10.15
CA THR A 372 0.42 -17.27 -10.49
C THR A 372 0.99 -16.18 -11.38
N VAL A 373 0.11 -15.55 -12.16
CA VAL A 373 0.40 -14.31 -12.90
C VAL A 373 -0.75 -13.35 -12.64
N TRP A 374 -0.60 -12.50 -11.64
CA TRP A 374 -1.67 -11.61 -11.17
C TRP A 374 -1.57 -10.23 -11.81
N PRO A 375 -2.68 -9.64 -12.29
CA PRO A 375 -2.66 -8.29 -12.81
C PRO A 375 -2.49 -7.26 -11.68
N VAL A 376 -1.72 -6.20 -11.96
CA VAL A 376 -1.74 -4.95 -11.19
C VAL A 376 -3.04 -4.21 -11.57
N SER A 377 -4.14 -4.75 -11.08
CA SER A 377 -5.53 -4.42 -11.44
C SER A 377 -5.79 -2.90 -11.53
N ALA A 378 -5.25 -2.13 -10.59
CA ALA A 378 -5.46 -0.69 -10.45
C ALA A 378 -4.25 0.16 -10.87
N ARG A 379 -3.32 -0.38 -11.68
CA ARG A 379 -2.20 0.37 -12.24
C ARG A 379 -2.68 1.63 -12.96
N GLY A 380 -2.05 2.77 -12.67
CA GLY A 380 -2.37 4.04 -13.29
C GLY A 380 -3.77 4.60 -13.01
N ARG A 381 -4.57 3.96 -12.14
CA ARG A 381 -5.89 4.45 -11.72
C ARG A 381 -5.74 5.55 -10.67
N MET A 382 -5.46 6.76 -11.16
CA MET A 382 -5.12 7.93 -10.34
C MET A 382 -6.23 8.99 -10.30
N TYR A 383 -7.37 8.72 -10.93
CA TYR A 383 -8.53 9.60 -11.02
C TYR A 383 -9.44 9.49 -9.82
#